data_AF-A0A3D5JWB8-F1
#
_entry.id   AF-A0A3D5JWB8-F1
#
_cell.length_a   1.000
_cell.length_b   1.000
_cell.length_c   1.000
_cell.angle_alpha   90.00
_cell.angle_beta   90.00
_cell.angle_gamma   90.00
#
_symmetry.space_group_name_H-M   'P 1'
#
loop_
_entity.id
_entity.type
_entity.pdbx_description
1 polymer ?
#
loop_
_entity_poly.entity_id
_entity_poly.type
_entity_poly.pdbx_seq_one_letter_code
_entity_poly.pdbx_strand_id
1 'polypeptide(L)'
;MPEESPDSREKKKQSWIPKDFLKEVKSFANSEGKQMVGFVRDKFREAMEEDEQVEEPKQAGGEKKPHFVVLPPELLDALKSAASVTSKSVAELIRECVARSLEDVIREEDEQKKEALSKLKLLKKEED
;
A
#
# COMPACT_ATOMS: atom_id res chain seq x y z
N MET A 1 62.86 -17.07 -34.57
CA MET A 1 62.19 -16.62 -33.32
C MET A 1 61.37 -15.40 -33.72
N PRO A 2 60.03 -15.51 -33.75
CA PRO A 2 59.16 -14.46 -34.26
C PRO A 2 59.02 -13.32 -33.24
N GLU A 3 58.87 -12.10 -33.76
CA GLU A 3 58.37 -10.95 -33.02
C GLU A 3 56.95 -11.19 -32.53
N GLU A 4 56.71 -10.98 -31.24
CA GLU A 4 55.38 -10.73 -30.71
C GLU A 4 55.42 -9.42 -29.92
N SER A 5 54.63 -8.46 -30.41
CA SER A 5 54.32 -7.20 -29.74
C SER A 5 53.45 -7.46 -28.51
N PRO A 6 53.65 -6.79 -27.37
CA PRO A 6 52.60 -6.69 -26.38
C PRO A 6 51.63 -5.57 -26.79
N ASP A 7 50.49 -6.00 -27.30
CA ASP A 7 49.28 -5.21 -27.46
C ASP A 7 48.75 -4.75 -26.09
N SER A 8 48.24 -3.52 -26.07
CA SER A 8 47.32 -2.95 -25.08
C SER A 8 47.75 -2.94 -23.60
N ARG A 9 48.18 -1.78 -23.11
CA ARG A 9 47.78 -1.33 -21.76
C ARG A 9 47.78 0.18 -21.64
N GLU A 10 46.55 0.69 -21.60
CA GLU A 10 46.13 1.91 -20.90
C GLU A 10 46.85 3.19 -21.29
N LYS A 11 46.34 3.81 -22.37
CA LYS A 11 46.30 5.27 -22.44
C LYS A 11 45.54 5.77 -21.22
N LYS A 12 46.25 6.08 -20.13
CA LYS A 12 45.73 6.87 -19.01
C LYS A 12 45.13 8.14 -19.61
N LYS A 13 43.80 8.16 -19.76
CA LYS A 13 43.06 9.38 -20.05
C LYS A 13 43.40 10.31 -18.90
N GLN A 14 44.30 11.25 -19.17
CA GLN A 14 44.66 12.31 -18.25
C GLN A 14 43.34 12.95 -17.86
N SER A 15 42.89 12.71 -16.63
CA SER A 15 41.57 13.18 -16.22
C SER A 15 41.63 14.70 -16.21
N TRP A 16 41.04 15.33 -17.23
CA TRP A 16 40.74 16.77 -17.28
C TRP A 16 39.68 17.14 -16.23
N ILE A 17 39.57 16.39 -15.14
CA ILE A 17 38.61 16.66 -14.10
C ILE A 17 39.38 17.47 -13.05
N PRO A 18 39.05 18.75 -12.86
CA PRO A 18 39.68 19.56 -11.83
C PRO A 18 39.52 18.84 -10.49
N LYS A 19 40.62 18.71 -9.73
CA LYS A 19 40.60 18.02 -8.42
C LYS A 19 39.57 18.64 -7.48
N ASP A 20 39.33 19.93 -7.62
CA ASP A 20 38.34 20.69 -6.86
C ASP A 20 36.91 20.30 -7.23
N PHE A 21 36.62 20.06 -8.52
CA PHE A 21 35.33 19.53 -8.97
C PHE A 21 35.10 18.13 -8.42
N LEU A 22 36.11 17.25 -8.46
CA LEU A 22 36.00 15.90 -7.91
C LEU A 22 35.77 15.94 -6.38
N LYS A 23 36.39 16.89 -5.69
CA LYS A 23 36.21 17.12 -4.26
C LYS A 23 34.82 17.67 -3.94
N GLU A 24 34.30 18.55 -4.77
CA GLU A 24 32.94 19.12 -4.66
C GLU A 24 31.88 18.05 -4.92
N VAL A 25 31.99 17.29 -6.01
CA VAL A 25 31.09 16.16 -6.30
C VAL A 25 31.14 15.10 -5.19
N LYS A 26 32.33 14.82 -4.64
CA LYS A 26 32.47 13.89 -3.51
C LYS A 26 31.88 14.47 -2.21
N SER A 27 32.04 15.78 -1.98
CA SER A 27 31.44 16.46 -0.83
C SER A 27 29.92 16.46 -0.93
N PHE A 28 29.38 16.77 -2.12
CA PHE A 28 27.98 16.78 -2.45
C PHE A 28 27.36 15.38 -2.31
N ALA A 29 27.98 14.35 -2.89
CA ALA A 29 27.55 12.96 -2.72
C ALA A 29 27.60 12.51 -1.24
N ASN A 30 28.53 13.05 -0.44
CA ASN A 30 28.60 12.75 0.98
C ASN A 30 27.58 13.53 1.82
N SER A 31 27.26 14.79 1.47
CA SER A 31 26.29 15.61 2.20
C SER A 31 24.87 15.24 1.81
N GLU A 32 24.55 15.24 0.51
CA GLU A 32 23.24 14.87 0.00
C GLU A 32 22.99 13.37 0.17
N GLY A 33 24.00 12.53 -0.01
CA GLY A 33 23.89 11.10 0.27
C GLY A 33 23.53 10.83 1.74
N LYS A 34 24.10 11.59 2.69
CA LYS A 34 23.71 11.51 4.09
C LYS A 34 22.29 12.01 4.35
N GLN A 35 21.87 13.08 3.67
CA GLN A 35 20.49 13.58 3.77
C GLN A 35 19.49 12.57 3.21
N MET A 36 19.80 11.96 2.07
CA MET A 36 18.98 10.94 1.43
C MET A 36 18.89 9.66 2.27
N VAL A 37 20.01 9.17 2.83
CA VAL A 37 20.01 8.02 3.75
C VAL A 37 19.26 8.35 5.04
N GLY A 38 19.36 9.58 5.55
CA GLY A 38 18.56 10.08 6.67
C GLY A 38 17.06 10.01 6.35
N PHE A 39 16.64 10.58 5.21
CA PHE A 39 15.25 10.55 4.76
C PHE A 39 14.72 9.12 4.57
N VAL A 40 15.49 8.23 3.94
CA VAL A 40 15.08 6.83 3.76
C VAL A 40 14.96 6.13 5.12
N ARG A 41 15.94 6.29 6.01
CA ARG A 41 15.89 5.72 7.37
C ARG A 41 14.70 6.26 8.16
N ASP A 42 14.39 7.55 8.01
CA ASP A 42 13.28 8.19 8.70
C ASP A 42 11.94 7.71 8.12
N LYS A 43 11.84 7.45 6.80
CA LYS A 43 10.69 6.80 6.18
C LYS A 43 10.53 5.33 6.58
N PHE A 44 11.62 4.59 6.70
CA PHE A 44 11.59 3.23 7.26
C PHE A 44 11.17 3.24 8.72
N ARG A 45 11.65 4.19 9.51
CA ARG A 45 11.23 4.37 10.90
C ARG A 45 9.75 4.74 10.98
N GLU A 46 9.26 5.67 10.17
CA GLU A 46 7.85 6.06 10.12
C GLU A 46 6.96 4.87 9.74
N ALA A 47 7.33 4.11 8.71
CA ALA A 47 6.60 2.89 8.33
C ALA A 47 6.66 1.81 9.43
N MET A 48 7.81 1.67 10.11
CA MET A 48 7.97 0.71 11.19
C MET A 48 7.31 1.17 12.50
N GLU A 49 7.16 2.48 12.74
CA GLU A 49 6.38 3.08 13.84
C GLU A 49 4.87 3.06 13.52
N GLU A 50 4.47 3.11 12.25
CA GLU A 50 3.10 2.79 11.81
C GLU A 50 2.78 1.30 12.00
N ASP A 51 3.75 0.40 11.81
CA ASP A 51 3.63 -1.03 12.14
C ASP A 51 3.82 -1.32 13.65
N GLU A 52 4.52 -0.46 14.41
CA GLU A 52 4.69 -0.52 15.87
C GLU A 52 3.57 0.22 16.63
N GLN A 53 2.71 0.97 15.91
CA GLN A 53 1.26 0.85 16.12
C GLN A 53 0.80 -0.55 15.70
N VAL A 54 1.41 -1.55 16.32
CA VAL A 54 0.69 -2.72 16.77
C VAL A 54 -0.52 -2.12 17.44
N GLU A 55 -1.68 -2.33 16.82
CA GLU A 55 -2.91 -2.54 17.55
C GLU A 55 -2.60 -3.54 18.68
N GLU A 56 -1.96 -3.08 19.76
CA GLU A 56 -2.36 -3.56 21.06
C GLU A 56 -3.86 -3.36 21.04
N PRO A 57 -4.65 -4.40 21.34
CA PRO A 57 -6.07 -4.22 21.56
C PRO A 57 -6.13 -3.33 22.78
N LYS A 58 -6.11 -2.01 22.57
CA LYS A 58 -6.58 -1.05 23.55
C LYS A 58 -7.97 -1.57 23.80
N GLN A 59 -8.13 -2.21 24.96
CA GLN A 59 -9.34 -2.16 25.73
C GLN A 59 -9.60 -0.67 25.97
N ALA A 60 -10.02 0.00 24.91
CA ALA A 60 -10.69 1.26 24.97
C ALA A 60 -12.03 0.90 25.60
N GLY A 61 -12.04 0.86 26.93
CA GLY A 61 -13.19 1.21 27.76
C GLY A 61 -13.57 2.69 27.58
N GLY A 62 -13.26 3.30 26.43
CA GLY A 62 -14.05 4.39 25.92
C GLY A 62 -15.22 3.72 25.22
N GLU A 63 -16.39 3.76 25.85
CA GLU A 63 -17.65 3.58 25.14
C GLU A 63 -17.58 4.46 23.88
N LYS A 64 -17.23 3.87 22.73
CA LYS A 64 -17.47 4.49 21.44
C LYS A 64 -18.98 4.63 21.45
N LYS A 65 -19.48 5.80 21.85
CA LYS A 65 -20.90 6.11 21.79
C LYS A 65 -21.34 5.62 20.42
N PRO A 66 -22.31 4.71 20.33
CA PRO A 66 -22.75 4.21 19.04
C PRO A 66 -23.05 5.45 18.21
N HIS A 67 -22.42 5.57 17.05
CA HIS A 67 -22.69 6.69 16.15
C HIS A 67 -24.18 6.58 15.79
N PHE A 68 -25.02 7.33 16.50
CA PHE A 68 -26.46 7.15 16.44
C PHE A 68 -26.93 7.80 15.15
N VAL A 69 -27.00 6.99 14.11
CA VAL A 69 -27.58 7.42 12.83
C VAL A 69 -29.09 7.39 13.02
N VAL A 70 -29.68 8.57 13.16
CA VAL A 70 -31.14 8.74 13.15
C VAL A 70 -31.60 8.69 11.70
N LEU A 71 -32.45 7.72 11.38
CA LEU A 71 -33.10 7.67 10.08
C LEU A 71 -34.15 8.79 9.97
N PRO A 72 -34.30 9.43 8.80
CA PRO A 72 -35.42 10.33 8.55
C PRO A 72 -36.76 9.64 8.80
N PRO A 73 -37.78 10.35 9.33
CA PRO A 73 -39.06 9.76 9.72
C PRO A 73 -39.78 9.10 8.55
N GLU A 74 -39.70 9.67 7.34
CA GLU A 74 -40.31 9.13 6.12
C GLU A 74 -39.76 7.74 5.80
N LEU A 75 -38.45 7.56 6.00
CA LEU A 75 -37.73 6.32 5.72
C LEU A 75 -38.06 5.25 6.77
N LEU A 76 -38.23 5.67 8.02
CA LEU A 76 -38.63 4.82 9.12
C LEU A 76 -40.08 4.33 8.96
N ASP A 77 -40.99 5.17 8.47
CA ASP A 77 -42.38 4.78 8.18
C ASP A 77 -42.48 3.84 6.97
N ALA A 78 -41.67 4.06 5.93
CA ALA A 78 -41.55 3.14 4.82
C ALA A 78 -41.02 1.77 5.29
N LEU A 79 -40.01 1.73 6.15
CA LEU A 79 -39.47 0.50 6.73
C LEU A 79 -40.49 -0.22 7.61
N LYS A 80 -41.27 0.49 8.42
CA LYS A 80 -42.37 -0.10 9.21
C LYS A 80 -43.46 -0.70 8.31
N SER A 81 -43.79 -0.01 7.23
CA SER A 81 -44.77 -0.48 6.24
C SER A 81 -44.25 -1.73 5.51
N ALA A 82 -42.97 -1.79 5.17
CA ALA A 82 -42.36 -2.98 4.58
C ALA A 82 -42.28 -4.14 5.59
N ALA A 83 -42.00 -3.85 6.86
CA ALA A 83 -41.98 -4.83 7.94
C ALA A 83 -43.34 -5.53 8.14
N SER A 84 -44.44 -4.77 8.06
CA SER A 84 -45.79 -5.35 8.20
C SER A 84 -46.17 -6.26 7.04
N VAL A 85 -45.67 -6.00 5.82
CA VAL A 85 -45.95 -6.82 4.63
C VAL A 85 -45.07 -8.07 4.57
N THR A 86 -43.81 -7.96 5.00
CA THR A 86 -42.81 -9.03 4.85
C THR A 86 -42.70 -9.95 6.07
N SER A 87 -43.43 -9.66 7.15
CA SER A 87 -43.33 -10.36 8.45
C SER A 87 -41.91 -10.35 9.04
N LYS A 88 -41.05 -9.43 8.59
CA LYS A 88 -39.67 -9.24 9.09
C LYS A 88 -39.61 -8.01 9.97
N SER A 89 -38.72 -8.01 10.95
CA SER A 89 -38.44 -6.80 11.72
C SER A 89 -37.75 -5.74 10.86
N VAL A 90 -37.93 -4.46 11.19
CA VAL A 90 -37.24 -3.34 10.52
C VAL A 90 -35.72 -3.56 10.51
N ALA A 91 -35.16 -4.09 11.60
CA ALA A 91 -33.73 -4.38 11.69
C ALA A 91 -33.29 -5.50 10.72
N GLU A 92 -34.10 -6.53 10.50
CA GLU A 92 -33.82 -7.59 9.51
C GLU A 92 -33.88 -7.05 8.09
N LEU A 93 -34.88 -6.22 7.77
CA LEU A 93 -34.98 -5.55 6.48
C LEU A 93 -33.75 -4.68 6.20
N ILE A 94 -33.33 -3.87 7.17
CA ILE A 94 -32.11 -3.05 7.03
C ILE A 94 -30.90 -3.94 6.76
N ARG A 95 -30.71 -5.02 7.54
CA ARG A 95 -29.60 -5.96 7.34
C ARG A 95 -29.62 -6.60 5.96
N GLU A 96 -30.78 -7.02 5.47
CA GLU A 96 -30.92 -7.65 4.15
C GLU A 96 -30.65 -6.64 3.03
N CYS A 97 -31.14 -5.41 3.15
CA CYS A 97 -30.84 -4.34 2.18
C CYS A 97 -29.34 -4.07 2.12
N VAL A 98 -28.68 -3.91 3.27
CA VAL A 98 -27.24 -3.68 3.33
C VAL A 98 -26.46 -4.87 2.77
N ALA A 99 -26.85 -6.09 3.13
CA ALA A 99 -26.20 -7.30 2.63
C ALA A 99 -26.28 -7.39 1.10
N ARG A 100 -27.47 -7.18 0.52
CA ARG A 100 -27.67 -7.19 -0.94
C ARG A 100 -26.88 -6.08 -1.63
N SER A 101 -26.85 -4.87 -1.05
CA SER A 101 -26.06 -3.76 -1.62
C SER A 101 -24.56 -4.02 -1.61
N LEU A 102 -24.05 -4.79 -0.64
CA LEU A 102 -22.64 -5.12 -0.54
C LEU A 102 -22.26 -6.39 -1.34
N GLU A 103 -23.21 -7.26 -1.65
CA GLU A 103 -22.96 -8.51 -2.37
C GLU A 103 -22.38 -8.28 -3.76
N ASP A 104 -22.77 -7.20 -4.45
CA ASP A 104 -22.19 -6.83 -5.74
C ASP A 104 -20.71 -6.44 -5.61
N VAL A 105 -20.37 -5.66 -4.59
CA VAL A 105 -19.00 -5.19 -4.33
C VAL A 105 -18.09 -6.36 -3.96
N ILE A 106 -18.58 -7.27 -3.12
CA ILE A 106 -17.82 -8.47 -2.71
C ILE A 106 -17.54 -9.36 -3.93
N ARG A 107 -18.53 -9.54 -4.81
CA ARG A 107 -18.35 -10.35 -6.03
C ARG A 107 -17.31 -9.76 -6.97
N GLU A 108 -17.34 -8.45 -7.19
CA GLU A 108 -16.34 -7.77 -8.02
C GLU A 108 -14.93 -7.92 -7.44
N GLU A 109 -14.76 -7.73 -6.13
CA GLU A 109 -13.46 -7.92 -5.46
C GLU A 109 -12.96 -9.37 -5.59
N ASP A 110 -13.84 -10.36 -5.43
CA ASP A 110 -13.51 -11.77 -5.61
C ASP A 110 -13.07 -12.11 -7.04
N GLU A 111 -13.67 -11.49 -8.05
CA GLU A 111 -13.26 -11.64 -9.45
C GLU A 111 -11.87 -11.05 -9.70
N GLN A 112 -11.61 -9.84 -9.19
CA GLN A 112 -10.29 -9.21 -9.27
C GLN A 112 -9.22 -10.05 -8.58
N LYS A 113 -9.53 -10.59 -7.40
CA LYS A 113 -8.64 -11.49 -6.66
C LYS A 113 -8.34 -12.77 -7.44
N LYS A 114 -9.35 -13.39 -8.07
CA LYS A 114 -9.17 -14.58 -8.91
C LYS A 114 -8.27 -14.29 -10.12
N GLU A 115 -8.46 -13.15 -10.78
CA GLU A 115 -7.64 -12.74 -11.90
C GLU A 115 -6.17 -12.53 -11.49
N ALA A 116 -5.94 -11.81 -10.38
CA ALA A 116 -4.61 -11.60 -9.84
C ALA A 116 -3.92 -12.92 -9.46
N LEU A 117 -4.64 -13.85 -8.82
CA LEU A 117 -4.12 -15.17 -8.49
C LEU A 117 -3.79 -15.99 -9.75
N SER A 118 -4.57 -15.84 -10.82
CA SER A 118 -4.30 -16.49 -12.11
C SER A 118 -3.02 -15.95 -12.75
N LYS A 119 -2.85 -14.62 -12.77
CA LYS A 119 -1.62 -13.95 -13.26
C LYS A 119 -0.40 -14.39 -12.46
N LEU A 120 -0.49 -14.44 -11.13
CA LEU A 120 0.61 -14.89 -10.26
C LEU A 120 0.99 -16.35 -10.52
N LYS A 121 0.01 -17.24 -10.75
CA LYS A 121 0.27 -18.63 -11.12
C LYS A 121 0.94 -18.78 -12.49
N LEU A 122 0.63 -17.89 -13.44
CA LEU A 122 1.26 -17.89 -14.76
C LEU A 122 2.74 -17.50 -14.65
N LEU A 123 3.04 -16.40 -13.95
CA LEU A 123 4.42 -15.95 -13.72
C LEU A 123 5.27 -17.02 -13.03
N LYS A 124 4.71 -17.67 -12.01
CA LYS A 124 5.42 -18.75 -11.31
C LYS A 124 5.75 -19.95 -12.21
N LYS A 125 4.95 -20.21 -13.25
CA LYS A 125 5.23 -21.28 -14.23
C LYS A 125 6.25 -20.89 -15.30
N GLU A 126 6.47 -19.60 -15.53
CA GLU A 126 7.50 -19.10 -16.47
C GLU A 126 8.89 -19.00 -15.82
N GLU A 127 8.96 -19.03 -14.48
CA GLU A 127 10.21 -18.94 -13.72
C GLU A 127 10.87 -20.32 -13.46
N ASP A 128 10.11 -21.42 -13.61
CA ASP A 128 10.58 -22.81 -13.59
C ASP A 128 10.97 -23.32 -15.00
#